data_AF-A0A0F9E3F8-F1
#
_entry.id   AF-A0A0F9E3F8-F1
#
_cell.length_a   1.000
_cell.length_b   1.000
_cell.length_c   1.000
_cell.angle_alpha   90.00
_cell.angle_beta   90.00
_cell.angle_gamma   90.00
#
_symmetry.space_group_name_H-M   'P 1'
#
loop_
_entity.id
_entity.type
_entity.pdbx_description
1 polymer ?
#
loop_
_entity_poly.entity_id
_entity_poly.type
_entity_poly.pdbx_seq_one_letter_code
_entity_poly.pdbx_strand_id
1 'polypeptide(L)'
;MSQRMHMCPRCENKVRTLYDWKGKNFCGMCQQENIEVYEATIIYRFFLLISLTKDYTKHIRDQVFLPDRGWTRKFAKFTVCNTQGVIAYVRRYLRRARIRRKEKKDLRVYNQRRKAEKKALRKRDKAYRKTERKATRAARAKILKAAR
;
A
#
# COMPACT_ATOMS: atom_id res chain seq x y z
N MET A 1 -46.63 -23.42 31.73
CA MET A 1 -45.31 -22.75 31.57
C MET A 1 -45.06 -22.49 30.09
N SER A 2 -45.20 -21.25 29.63
CA SER A 2 -44.92 -20.91 28.23
C SER A 2 -43.41 -20.94 27.97
N GLN A 3 -42.92 -21.88 27.16
CA GLN A 3 -41.52 -21.89 26.69
C GLN A 3 -41.34 -20.78 25.64
N ARG A 4 -41.20 -19.52 26.08
CA ARG A 4 -40.87 -18.42 25.18
C ARG A 4 -39.42 -18.60 24.74
N MET A 5 -39.23 -18.74 23.43
CA MET A 5 -37.91 -18.75 22.81
C MET A 5 -37.50 -17.30 22.51
N HIS A 6 -36.33 -16.91 22.98
CA HIS A 6 -35.74 -15.58 22.75
C HIS A 6 -34.67 -15.68 21.67
N MET A 7 -34.52 -14.66 20.82
CA MET A 7 -33.39 -14.60 19.89
C MET A 7 -32.22 -13.87 20.52
N CYS A 8 -31.02 -14.44 20.41
CA CYS A 8 -29.79 -13.76 20.80
C CYS A 8 -29.51 -12.60 19.82
N PRO A 9 -29.28 -11.36 20.29
CA PRO A 9 -29.05 -10.21 19.42
C PRO A 9 -27.69 -10.24 18.70
N ARG A 10 -26.78 -11.15 19.07
CA ARG A 10 -25.43 -11.24 18.48
C ARG A 10 -25.32 -12.34 17.42
N CYS A 11 -25.87 -13.52 17.70
CA CYS A 11 -25.76 -14.69 16.82
C CYS A 11 -27.11 -15.17 16.28
N GLU A 12 -28.20 -14.46 16.59
CA GLU A 12 -29.57 -14.73 16.12
C GLU A 12 -30.15 -16.11 16.48
N ASN A 13 -29.41 -16.90 17.27
CA ASN A 13 -29.87 -18.20 17.75
C ASN A 13 -31.08 -18.05 18.69
N LYS A 14 -32.09 -18.90 18.49
CA LYS A 14 -33.25 -19.03 19.36
C LYS A 14 -32.90 -19.88 20.58
N VAL A 15 -32.89 -19.26 21.75
CA VAL A 15 -32.54 -19.87 23.04
C VAL A 15 -33.66 -19.67 24.06
N ARG A 16 -33.78 -20.59 25.02
CA ARG A 16 -34.79 -20.48 26.10
C ARG A 16 -34.43 -19.44 27.14
N THR A 17 -33.14 -19.17 27.32
CA THR A 17 -32.62 -18.26 28.32
C THR A 17 -31.61 -17.31 27.68
N LEU A 18 -31.70 -16.03 28.05
CA LEU A 18 -30.67 -15.04 27.79
C LEU A 18 -30.07 -14.60 29.13
N TYR A 19 -28.80 -14.22 29.10
CA TYR A 19 -28.04 -13.76 30.24
C TYR A 19 -27.58 -12.32 30.01
N ASP A 20 -27.63 -11.51 31.06
CA ASP A 20 -27.23 -10.10 30.99
C ASP A 20 -25.69 -9.96 30.99
N TRP A 21 -25.20 -9.10 30.11
CA TRP A 21 -23.82 -8.61 30.08
C TRP A 21 -23.80 -7.14 29.70
N LYS A 22 -23.42 -6.28 30.67
CA LYS A 22 -23.35 -4.81 30.52
C LYS A 22 -24.66 -4.19 30.00
N GLY A 23 -25.80 -4.64 30.52
CA GLY A 23 -27.12 -4.11 30.18
C GLY A 23 -27.67 -4.60 28.83
N LYS A 24 -27.13 -5.71 28.30
CA LYS A 24 -27.60 -6.37 27.08
C LYS A 24 -27.67 -7.88 27.30
N ASN A 25 -28.75 -8.48 26.79
CA ASN A 25 -29.03 -9.90 26.98
C ASN A 25 -28.47 -10.74 25.81
N PHE A 26 -27.64 -11.74 26.11
CA PHE A 26 -27.01 -12.64 25.12
C PHE A 26 -27.30 -14.11 25.43
N CYS A 27 -27.11 -15.01 24.46
CA CYS A 27 -27.06 -16.45 24.76
C CYS A 27 -25.78 -16.77 25.55
N GLY A 28 -25.79 -17.91 26.26
CA GLY A 28 -24.66 -18.31 27.13
C GLY A 28 -23.31 -18.35 26.42
N MET A 29 -23.25 -18.84 25.17
CA MET A 29 -22.01 -18.86 24.37
C MET A 29 -21.48 -17.46 24.09
N CYS A 30 -22.34 -16.54 23.63
CA CYS A 30 -21.92 -15.17 23.32
C CYS A 30 -21.58 -14.35 24.58
N GLN A 31 -22.19 -14.69 25.72
CA GLN A 31 -21.83 -14.10 27.01
C GLN A 31 -20.44 -14.58 27.46
N GLN A 32 -20.17 -15.89 27.36
CA GLN A 32 -18.88 -16.48 27.70
C GLN A 32 -17.75 -15.85 26.87
N GLU A 33 -17.93 -15.73 25.55
CA GLU A 33 -16.96 -15.04 24.69
C GLU A 33 -16.72 -13.59 25.12
N ASN A 34 -17.77 -12.87 25.51
CA ASN A 34 -17.62 -11.49 25.98
C ASN A 34 -16.85 -11.40 27.31
N ILE A 35 -17.01 -12.39 28.19
CA ILE A 35 -16.26 -12.52 29.45
C ILE A 35 -14.79 -12.80 29.14
N GLU A 36 -14.50 -13.80 28.31
CA GLU A 36 -13.13 -14.17 27.93
C GLU A 36 -12.38 -13.01 27.26
N VAL A 37 -13.05 -12.29 26.35
CA VAL A 37 -12.48 -11.08 25.73
C VAL A 37 -12.21 -10.01 26.78
N TYR A 38 -13.11 -9.82 27.74
CA TYR A 38 -12.93 -8.85 28.82
C TYR A 38 -11.76 -9.23 29.73
N GLU A 39 -11.63 -10.49 30.14
CA GLU A 39 -10.50 -10.99 30.93
C GLU A 39 -9.18 -10.82 30.18
N ALA A 40 -9.13 -11.16 28.89
CA ALA A 40 -7.95 -10.94 28.05
C ALA A 40 -7.56 -9.46 27.99
N THR A 41 -8.54 -8.55 27.92
CA THR A 41 -8.24 -7.10 27.97
C THR A 41 -7.74 -6.63 29.32
N ILE A 42 -8.20 -7.21 30.44
CA ILE A 42 -7.69 -6.90 31.78
C ILE A 42 -6.23 -7.37 31.90
N ILE A 43 -5.94 -8.60 31.50
CA ILE A 43 -4.59 -9.16 31.53
C ILE A 43 -3.65 -8.30 30.70
N TYR A 44 -4.06 -7.92 29.48
CA TYR A 44 -3.28 -7.00 28.65
C TYR A 44 -3.02 -5.65 29.32
N ARG A 45 -4.06 -5.03 29.91
CA ARG A 45 -3.92 -3.76 30.64
C ARG A 45 -2.99 -3.88 31.85
N PHE A 46 -3.03 -5.00 32.55
CA PHE A 46 -2.15 -5.28 33.67
C PHE A 46 -0.67 -5.36 33.22
N PHE A 47 -0.39 -6.10 32.14
CA PHE A 47 0.96 -6.14 31.57
C PHE A 47 1.43 -4.78 31.06
N LEU A 48 0.53 -3.99 30.46
CA LEU A 48 0.84 -2.61 30.04
C LEU A 48 1.25 -1.75 31.25
N LEU A 49 0.53 -1.86 32.37
CA LEU A 49 0.82 -1.13 33.60
C LEU A 49 2.18 -1.54 34.21
N ILE A 50 2.53 -2.83 34.16
CA ILE A 50 3.84 -3.34 34.57
C ILE A 50 4.94 -2.79 33.66
N SER A 51 4.71 -2.74 32.35
CA SER A 51 5.69 -2.17 31.42
C SER A 51 5.93 -0.69 31.70
N LEU A 52 4.87 0.09 31.91
CA LEU A 52 4.95 1.52 32.23
C LEU A 52 5.68 1.78 33.56
N THR A 53 5.39 1.00 34.61
CA THR A 53 6.07 1.12 35.90
C THR A 53 7.56 0.74 35.81
N LYS A 54 7.89 -0.29 35.02
CA LYS A 54 9.28 -0.66 34.72
C LYS A 54 10.03 0.44 33.97
N ASP A 55 9.39 1.07 33.00
CA ASP A 55 10.00 2.18 32.25
C ASP A 55 10.20 3.42 33.13
N TYR A 56 9.21 3.74 33.97
CA TYR A 56 9.27 4.85 34.91
C TYR A 56 10.34 4.66 35.99
N THR A 57 10.42 3.48 36.60
CA THR A 57 11.47 3.15 37.58
C THR A 57 12.86 3.18 36.95
N LYS A 58 13.01 2.73 35.70
CA LYS A 58 14.25 2.86 34.94
C LYS A 58 14.61 4.31 34.66
N HIS A 59 13.61 5.16 34.36
CA HIS A 59 13.82 6.58 34.15
C HIS A 59 14.30 7.29 35.42
N ILE A 60 13.67 7.04 36.56
CA ILE A 60 14.09 7.57 37.87
C ILE A 60 15.51 7.10 38.19
N ARG A 61 15.82 5.81 37.98
CA ARG A 61 17.15 5.26 38.24
C ARG A 61 18.24 5.94 37.37
N ASP A 62 17.94 6.15 36.09
CA ASP A 62 18.84 6.80 35.14
C ASP A 62 18.99 8.32 35.40
N GLN A 63 18.01 8.99 36.03
CA GLN A 63 18.07 10.43 36.33
C GLN A 63 18.61 10.77 37.71
N VAL A 64 18.20 10.04 38.75
CA VAL A 64 18.46 10.37 40.15
C VAL A 64 19.72 9.68 40.67
N PHE A 65 19.92 8.40 40.30
CA PHE A 65 20.98 7.59 40.90
C PHE A 65 22.21 7.41 40.01
N LEU A 66 22.06 7.48 38.68
CA LEU A 66 23.16 7.27 37.72
C LEU A 66 23.07 8.25 36.52
N PRO A 67 23.16 9.57 36.76
CA PRO A 67 22.93 10.61 35.75
C PRO A 67 23.85 10.48 34.52
N ASP A 68 25.11 10.07 34.70
CA ASP A 68 26.06 9.86 33.60
C ASP A 68 25.63 8.72 32.66
N ARG A 69 25.03 7.66 33.20
CA ARG A 69 24.45 6.55 32.41
C ARG A 69 23.17 6.98 31.71
N GLY A 70 22.36 7.84 32.34
CA GLY A 70 21.17 8.42 31.74
C GLY A 70 21.49 9.30 30.53
N TRP A 71 22.55 10.12 30.63
CA TRP A 71 23.00 11.00 29.54
C TRP A 71 23.61 10.21 28.37
N THR A 72 24.51 9.26 28.63
CA THR A 72 25.08 8.40 27.58
C THR A 72 24.01 7.60 26.84
N ARG A 73 22.99 7.10 27.53
CA ARG A 73 21.88 6.37 26.90
C ARG A 73 20.99 7.27 26.03
N LYS A 74 20.71 8.50 26.48
CA LYS A 74 20.00 9.51 25.67
C LYS A 74 20.81 9.90 24.44
N PHE A 75 22.11 10.12 24.60
CA PHE A 75 23.02 10.43 23.52
C PHE A 75 23.10 9.28 22.50
N ALA A 76 23.29 8.04 22.95
CA ALA A 76 23.29 6.87 22.08
C ALA A 76 21.97 6.73 21.30
N LYS A 77 20.82 6.91 21.97
CA LYS A 77 19.51 6.87 21.31
C LYS A 77 19.36 7.99 20.28
N PHE A 78 19.80 9.20 20.59
CA PHE A 78 19.81 10.33 19.66
C PHE A 78 20.68 10.05 18.43
N THR A 79 21.90 9.53 18.63
CA THR A 79 22.82 9.17 17.54
C THR A 79 22.24 8.05 16.67
N VAL A 80 21.66 7.00 17.27
CA VAL A 80 20.99 5.92 16.54
C VAL A 80 19.78 6.42 15.75
N CYS A 81 18.91 7.26 16.34
CA CYS A 81 17.78 7.82 15.62
C CYS A 81 18.21 8.73 14.46
N ASN A 82 19.22 9.58 14.65
CA ASN A 82 19.74 10.45 13.59
C ASN A 82 20.40 9.64 12.47
N THR A 83 21.23 8.66 12.81
CA THR A 83 21.85 7.76 11.81
C THR A 83 20.80 6.97 11.03
N GLN A 84 19.76 6.46 11.69
CA GLN A 84 18.61 5.84 11.01
C GLN A 84 17.89 6.82 10.06
N GLY A 85 17.70 8.07 10.49
CA GLY A 85 17.15 9.14 9.67
C GLY A 85 17.98 9.42 8.41
N VAL A 86 19.30 9.53 8.56
CA VAL A 86 20.24 9.72 7.45
C VAL A 86 20.22 8.51 6.50
N ILE A 87 20.24 7.28 7.01
CA ILE A 87 20.16 6.07 6.20
C ILE A 87 18.86 6.05 5.38
N ALA A 88 17.72 6.38 6.01
CA ALA A 88 16.43 6.44 5.32
C ALA A 88 16.42 7.52 4.22
N TYR A 89 17.00 8.69 4.49
CA TYR A 89 17.15 9.75 3.50
C TYR A 89 17.99 9.29 2.29
N VAL A 90 19.17 8.70 2.53
CA VAL A 90 20.05 8.19 1.48
C VAL A 90 19.35 7.10 0.65
N ARG A 91 18.64 6.17 1.29
CA ARG A 91 17.86 5.15 0.58
C ARG A 91 16.78 5.76 -0.33
N ARG A 92 16.05 6.77 0.14
CA ARG A 92 15.06 7.50 -0.68
C ARG A 92 15.71 8.21 -1.86
N TYR A 93 16.86 8.86 -1.63
CA TYR A 93 17.61 9.55 -2.66
C TYR A 93 18.08 8.58 -3.76
N LEU A 94 18.70 7.46 -3.37
CA LEU A 94 19.16 6.42 -4.31
C LEU A 94 17.99 5.82 -5.10
N ARG A 95 16.83 5.59 -4.47
CA ARG A 95 15.63 5.10 -5.17
C ARG A 95 15.15 6.09 -6.22
N ARG A 96 15.06 7.39 -5.89
CA ARG A 96 14.71 8.45 -6.86
C ARG A 96 15.71 8.53 -8.01
N ALA A 97 17.01 8.41 -7.72
CA ALA A 97 18.04 8.40 -8.74
C ALA A 97 17.90 7.21 -9.70
N ARG A 98 17.58 6.00 -9.19
CA ARG A 98 17.31 4.82 -10.03
C ARG A 98 16.10 5.03 -10.93
N ILE A 99 15.01 5.59 -10.41
CA ILE A 99 13.79 5.88 -11.18
C ILE A 99 14.11 6.83 -12.34
N ARG A 100 14.78 7.96 -12.08
CA ARG A 100 15.18 8.92 -13.13
C ARG A 100 16.06 8.28 -14.21
N ARG A 101 16.97 7.39 -13.84
CA ARG A 101 17.80 6.65 -14.83
C ARG A 101 16.94 5.75 -15.72
N LYS A 102 15.95 5.07 -15.14
CA LYS A 102 15.01 4.22 -15.88
C LYS A 102 14.15 5.05 -16.82
N GLU A 103 13.53 6.13 -16.33
CA GLU A 103 12.74 7.06 -17.14
C GLU A 103 13.54 7.61 -18.32
N LYS A 104 14.80 8.01 -18.11
CA LYS A 104 15.67 8.49 -19.18
C LYS A 104 15.97 7.40 -20.23
N LYS A 105 16.12 6.14 -19.81
CA LYS A 105 16.31 5.00 -20.73
C LYS A 105 15.02 4.71 -21.51
N ASP A 106 13.88 4.69 -20.84
CA ASP A 106 12.57 4.44 -21.44
C ASP A 106 12.21 5.53 -22.46
N LEU A 107 12.50 6.81 -22.15
CA LEU A 107 12.33 7.93 -23.07
C LEU A 107 13.19 7.78 -24.33
N ARG A 108 14.44 7.31 -24.19
CA ARG A 108 15.32 7.04 -25.34
C ARG A 108 14.75 5.94 -26.23
N VAL A 109 14.28 4.85 -25.66
CA VAL A 109 13.66 3.74 -26.40
C VAL A 109 12.37 4.20 -27.09
N TYR A 110 11.51 4.94 -26.40
CA TYR A 110 10.29 5.50 -26.97
C TYR A 110 10.57 6.42 -28.17
N ASN A 111 11.53 7.33 -28.04
CA ASN A 111 11.93 8.23 -29.12
C ASN A 111 12.53 7.49 -30.32
N GLN A 112 13.29 6.41 -30.09
CA GLN A 112 13.79 5.56 -31.17
C GLN A 112 12.65 4.84 -31.90
N ARG A 113 11.68 4.27 -31.17
CA ARG A 113 10.50 3.62 -31.76
C ARG A 113 9.69 4.61 -32.60
N ARG A 114 9.38 5.80 -32.07
CA ARG A 114 8.69 6.88 -32.81
C ARG A 114 9.43 7.30 -34.07
N LYS A 115 10.77 7.40 -34.03
CA LYS A 115 11.58 7.70 -35.22
C LYS A 115 11.51 6.57 -36.25
N ALA A 116 11.54 5.32 -35.82
CA ALA A 116 11.42 4.15 -36.70
C ALA A 116 10.03 4.08 -37.36
N GLU A 117 8.96 4.27 -36.59
CA GLU A 117 7.57 4.32 -37.08
C GLU A 117 7.38 5.43 -38.11
N LYS A 118 7.86 6.65 -37.85
CA LYS A 118 7.82 7.75 -38.82
C LYS A 118 8.57 7.42 -40.11
N LYS A 119 9.73 6.73 -40.01
CA LYS A 119 10.46 6.26 -41.20
C LYS A 119 9.68 5.18 -41.96
N ALA A 120 9.04 4.25 -41.26
CA ALA A 120 8.22 3.19 -41.86
C ALA A 120 6.99 3.76 -42.58
N LEU A 121 6.28 4.69 -41.95
CA LEU A 121 5.13 5.41 -42.54
C LEU A 121 5.55 6.15 -43.81
N ARG A 122 6.63 6.94 -43.76
CA ARG A 122 7.16 7.63 -44.95
C ARG A 122 7.51 6.68 -46.10
N LYS A 123 8.00 5.46 -45.81
CA LYS A 123 8.28 4.45 -46.84
C LYS A 123 6.99 3.90 -47.45
N ARG A 124 5.98 3.59 -46.63
CA ARG A 124 4.65 3.14 -47.08
C ARG A 124 3.96 4.21 -47.93
N ASP A 125 3.95 5.46 -47.49
CA ASP A 125 3.35 6.57 -48.24
C ASP A 125 4.03 6.78 -49.60
N LYS A 126 5.36 6.71 -49.65
CA LYS A 126 6.10 6.79 -50.92
C LYS A 126 5.77 5.64 -51.85
N ALA A 127 5.64 4.42 -51.33
CA ALA A 127 5.24 3.26 -52.12
C ALA A 127 3.82 3.42 -52.67
N TYR A 128 2.87 3.86 -51.82
CA TYR A 128 1.49 4.13 -52.21
C TYR A 128 1.39 5.21 -53.29
N ARG A 129 2.08 6.35 -53.13
CA ARG A 129 2.12 7.40 -54.17
C ARG A 129 2.70 6.89 -55.49
N LYS A 130 3.65 5.95 -55.44
CA LYS A 130 4.22 5.33 -56.66
C LYS A 130 3.22 4.41 -57.36
N THR A 131 2.45 3.62 -56.61
CA THR A 131 1.38 2.78 -57.18
C THR A 131 0.25 3.62 -57.76
N GLU A 132 -0.15 4.69 -57.07
CA GLU A 132 -1.19 5.63 -57.51
C GLU A 132 -0.78 6.36 -58.80
N ARG A 133 0.47 6.83 -58.91
CA ARG A 133 1.02 7.40 -60.15
C ARG A 133 1.02 6.43 -61.33
N LYS A 134 1.28 5.14 -61.08
CA LYS A 134 1.21 4.10 -62.13
C LYS A 134 -0.23 3.86 -62.56
N ALA A 135 -1.15 3.75 -61.61
CA ALA A 135 -2.58 3.54 -61.88
C ALA A 135 -3.19 4.72 -62.66
N THR A 136 -2.91 5.95 -62.25
CA THR A 136 -3.36 7.17 -62.96
C THR A 136 -2.77 7.28 -64.36
N ARG A 137 -1.49 6.94 -64.56
CA ARG A 137 -0.87 6.90 -65.90
C ARG A 137 -1.54 5.85 -66.80
N ALA A 138 -1.83 4.66 -66.27
CA ALA A 138 -2.52 3.61 -66.99
C ALA A 138 -3.97 3.98 -67.34
N ALA A 139 -4.69 4.62 -66.41
CA ALA A 139 -6.05 5.13 -66.64
C ALA A 139 -6.06 6.22 -67.73
N ARG A 140 -5.11 7.17 -67.69
CA ARG A 140 -4.97 8.21 -68.72
C ARG A 140 -4.67 7.63 -70.10
N ALA A 141 -3.84 6.60 -70.17
CA ALA A 141 -3.54 5.90 -71.42
C ALA A 141 -4.78 5.19 -72.00
N LYS A 142 -5.62 4.58 -71.15
CA LYS A 142 -6.91 3.99 -71.58
C LYS A 142 -7.85 5.04 -72.14
N ILE A 143 -7.98 6.20 -71.49
CA ILE A 143 -8.83 7.30 -71.97
C ILE A 143 -8.35 7.82 -73.32
N LEU A 144 -7.04 8.07 -73.48
CA LEU A 144 -6.45 8.52 -74.74
C LEU A 144 -6.63 7.52 -75.89
N LYS A 145 -6.65 6.22 -75.58
CA LYS A 145 -6.88 5.16 -76.57
C LYS A 145 -8.35 5.03 -76.96
N ALA A 146 -9.28 5.35 -76.07
CA ALA A 146 -10.72 5.37 -76.35
C ALA A 146 -11.18 6.65 -77.09
N ALA A 147 -10.36 7.71 -77.07
CA ALA A 147 -10.60 8.96 -77.80
C ALA A 147 -10.02 8.97 -79.23
N ARG A 148 -9.31 7.91 -79.63
CA ARG A 148 -8.85 7.65 -81.00
C ARG A 148 -9.75 6.61 -81.64
#